data_AF-A0A6N8AC03-F1
#
_entry.id   AF-A0A6N8AC03-F1
#
_cell.length_a   1.000
_cell.length_b   1.000
_cell.length_c   1.000
_cell.angle_alpha   90.00
_cell.angle_beta   90.00
_cell.angle_gamma   90.00
#
_symmetry.space_group_name_H-M   'P 1'
#
loop_
_entity.id
_entity.type
_entity.pdbx_description
1 polymer ?
#
loop_
_entity_poly.entity_id
_entity_poly.type
_entity_poly.pdbx_seq_one_letter_code
_entity_poly.pdbx_strand_id
1 'polypeptide(L)'
;MTMTVELSADVIWCLRALAQEANNQRELYPGFAVVADELVLDFDDAYSSYKETTQTEHADLERLDAHILSKSGVSEYWTDEALDQSAFWNEIRQQASRALKARNLTTFAPHPSSATYISEGEVWTSGRDSETPSEDTPISVFKRLLNRFR
;
A
#
# COMPACT_ATOMS: atom_id res chain seq x y z
N MET A 1 27.88 -18.19 -6.28
CA MET A 1 27.34 -16.82 -6.40
C MET A 1 25.84 -16.97 -6.60
N THR A 2 25.06 -16.91 -5.53
CA THR A 2 23.59 -16.83 -5.63
C THR A 2 23.25 -15.45 -6.15
N MET A 3 22.72 -15.36 -7.37
CA MET A 3 22.12 -14.12 -7.84
C MET A 3 20.90 -13.86 -6.97
N THR A 4 21.03 -12.97 -5.99
CA THR A 4 19.86 -12.38 -5.35
C THR A 4 19.17 -11.55 -6.41
N VAL A 5 18.06 -12.05 -6.94
CA VAL A 5 17.19 -11.25 -7.81
C VAL A 5 16.71 -10.08 -6.97
N GLU A 6 17.12 -8.88 -7.36
CA GLU A 6 16.70 -7.67 -6.66
C GLU A 6 15.19 -7.45 -6.85
N LEU A 7 14.56 -6.87 -5.83
CA LEU A 7 13.16 -6.46 -5.93
C LEU A 7 13.04 -5.27 -6.89
N SER A 8 11.90 -5.14 -7.58
CA SER A 8 11.64 -3.94 -8.39
C SER A 8 11.52 -2.71 -7.50
N ALA A 9 11.75 -1.52 -8.08
CA ALA A 9 11.59 -0.26 -7.39
C ALA A 9 10.18 -0.09 -6.79
N ASP A 10 9.15 -0.56 -7.50
CA ASP A 10 7.76 -0.46 -7.06
C ASP A 10 7.48 -1.36 -5.85
N VAL A 11 7.99 -2.60 -5.86
CA VAL A 11 7.87 -3.49 -4.68
C VAL A 11 8.62 -2.89 -3.49
N ILE A 12 9.80 -2.30 -3.71
CA ILE A 12 10.56 -1.63 -2.65
C ILE A 12 9.77 -0.43 -2.11
N TRP A 13 9.14 0.37 -2.98
CA TRP A 13 8.30 1.50 -2.59
C TRP A 13 7.13 1.02 -1.72
N CYS A 14 6.40 0.00 -2.16
CA CYS A 14 5.24 -0.54 -1.42
C CYS A 14 5.65 -1.11 -0.06
N LEU A 15 6.76 -1.86 0.01
CA LEU A 15 7.27 -2.36 1.29
C LEU A 15 7.65 -1.22 2.24
N ARG A 16 8.23 -0.14 1.74
CA ARG A 16 8.55 1.03 2.56
C ARG A 16 7.29 1.71 3.06
N ALA A 17 6.26 1.86 2.22
CA ALA A 17 4.96 2.41 2.58
C ALA A 17 4.26 1.54 3.63
N LEU A 18 4.15 0.22 3.40
CA LEU A 18 3.53 -0.72 4.33
C LEU A 18 4.26 -0.80 5.68
N ALA A 19 5.58 -0.62 5.71
CA ALA A 19 6.37 -0.67 6.94
C ALA A 19 6.23 0.57 7.84
N GLN A 20 5.56 1.63 7.37
CA GLN A 20 5.40 2.87 8.14
C GLN A 20 4.29 2.78 9.19
N GLU A 21 4.39 3.61 10.21
CA GLU A 21 3.29 3.89 11.15
C GLU A 21 2.13 4.59 10.43
N ALA A 22 0.91 4.46 10.97
CA ALA A 22 -0.31 4.90 10.31
C ALA A 22 -0.31 6.38 9.87
N ASN A 23 0.26 7.29 10.67
CA ASN A 23 0.37 8.70 10.31
C ASN A 23 1.24 8.92 9.06
N ASN A 24 2.42 8.29 9.02
CA ASN A 24 3.32 8.36 7.87
C ASN A 24 2.69 7.71 6.63
N GLN A 25 1.88 6.65 6.82
CA GLN A 25 1.15 6.02 5.73
C GLN A 25 0.13 6.97 5.12
N ARG A 26 -0.62 7.70 5.96
CA ARG A 26 -1.62 8.69 5.49
C ARG A 26 -0.99 9.83 4.71
N GLU A 27 0.21 10.27 5.08
CA GLU A 27 0.92 11.34 4.36
C GLU A 27 1.33 10.96 2.92
N LEU A 28 1.28 9.67 2.55
CA LEU A 28 1.62 9.21 1.20
C LEU A 28 0.48 9.43 0.20
N TYR A 29 -0.74 9.69 0.68
CA TYR A 29 -1.95 9.71 -0.10
C TYR A 29 -2.74 11.01 0.13
N PRO A 30 -3.63 11.41 -0.81
CA PRO A 30 -4.56 12.50 -0.57
C PRO A 30 -5.49 12.18 0.62
N GLY A 31 -5.90 13.21 1.36
CA GLY A 31 -6.73 13.05 2.58
C GLY A 31 -8.13 12.48 2.36
N PHE A 32 -8.60 12.37 1.10
CA PHE A 32 -9.89 11.73 0.76
C PHE A 32 -9.75 10.24 0.40
N ALA A 33 -8.53 9.71 0.29
CA ALA A 33 -8.29 8.32 -0.06
C ALA A 33 -8.48 7.41 1.16
N VAL A 34 -9.01 6.21 0.95
CA VAL A 34 -9.03 5.16 1.98
C VAL A 34 -7.65 4.52 2.00
N VAL A 35 -6.77 5.02 2.86
CA VAL A 35 -5.32 4.73 2.83
C VAL A 35 -5.02 3.24 3.00
N ALA A 36 -5.80 2.57 3.84
CA ALA A 36 -5.71 1.12 4.03
C ALA A 36 -5.91 0.34 2.72
N ASP A 37 -6.83 0.78 1.86
CA ASP A 37 -7.13 0.13 0.58
C ASP A 37 -6.03 0.42 -0.44
N GLU A 38 -5.65 1.70 -0.59
CA GLU A 38 -4.60 2.15 -1.51
C GLU A 38 -3.26 1.44 -1.27
N LEU A 39 -2.83 1.33 -0.01
CA LEU A 39 -1.58 0.64 0.35
C LEU A 39 -1.51 -0.81 -0.14
N VAL A 40 -2.64 -1.52 -0.03
CA VAL A 40 -2.74 -2.94 -0.37
C VAL A 40 -2.88 -3.12 -1.86
N LEU A 41 -3.63 -2.23 -2.52
CA LEU A 41 -3.75 -2.19 -3.97
C LEU A 41 -2.40 -1.92 -4.65
N ASP A 42 -1.67 -0.90 -4.19
CA ASP A 42 -0.32 -0.59 -4.68
C ASP A 42 0.60 -1.80 -4.56
N PHE A 43 0.54 -2.51 -3.41
CA PHE A 43 1.35 -3.70 -3.19
C PHE A 43 0.93 -4.89 -4.07
N ASP A 44 -0.36 -5.21 -4.21
CA ASP A 44 -0.83 -6.31 -5.07
C ASP A 44 -0.43 -6.07 -6.53
N ASP A 45 -0.62 -4.84 -7.04
CA ASP A 45 -0.26 -4.48 -8.41
C ASP A 45 1.26 -4.59 -8.64
N ALA A 46 2.08 -4.01 -7.74
CA ALA A 46 3.53 -4.06 -7.85
C ALA A 46 4.06 -5.49 -7.72
N TYR A 47 3.55 -6.27 -6.76
CA TYR A 47 4.03 -7.61 -6.49
C TYR A 47 3.59 -8.62 -7.55
N SER A 48 2.34 -8.52 -8.03
CA SER A 48 1.85 -9.35 -9.14
C SER A 48 2.67 -9.10 -10.41
N SER A 49 2.92 -7.83 -10.77
CA SER A 49 3.76 -7.47 -11.93
C SER A 49 5.19 -8.00 -11.78
N TYR A 50 5.77 -7.89 -10.58
CA TYR A 50 7.10 -8.41 -10.28
C TYR A 50 7.19 -9.93 -10.41
N LYS A 51 6.18 -10.66 -9.92
CA LYS A 51 6.12 -12.13 -10.03
C LYS A 51 6.03 -12.59 -11.48
N GLU A 52 5.17 -11.96 -12.28
CA GLU A 52 5.03 -12.28 -13.70
C GLU A 52 6.34 -12.08 -14.46
N THR A 53 7.09 -11.03 -14.13
CA THR A 53 8.34 -10.67 -14.81
C THR A 53 9.51 -11.57 -14.39
N THR A 54 9.67 -11.82 -13.10
CA THR A 54 10.88 -12.47 -12.56
C THR A 54 10.75 -13.98 -12.37
N GLN A 55 9.52 -14.51 -12.28
CA GLN A 55 9.23 -15.90 -11.91
C GLN A 55 10.00 -16.36 -10.65
N THR A 56 10.37 -15.41 -9.78
CA THR A 56 11.18 -15.67 -8.58
C THR A 56 10.27 -15.66 -7.36
N GLU A 57 10.36 -16.72 -6.58
CA GLU A 57 9.65 -16.85 -5.31
C GLU A 57 10.41 -16.15 -4.18
N HIS A 58 9.68 -15.36 -3.39
CA HIS A 58 10.21 -14.68 -2.20
C HIS A 58 9.30 -15.04 -1.03
N ALA A 59 9.69 -16.05 -0.25
CA ALA A 59 8.84 -16.63 0.80
C ALA A 59 8.35 -15.62 1.85
N ASP A 60 9.06 -14.51 2.05
CA ASP A 60 8.64 -13.43 2.93
C ASP A 60 7.57 -12.51 2.30
N LEU A 61 7.68 -12.23 1.01
CA LEU A 61 6.65 -11.49 0.24
C LEU A 61 5.39 -12.33 0.06
N GLU A 62 5.53 -13.63 -0.19
CA GLU A 62 4.39 -14.56 -0.25
C GLU A 62 3.66 -14.65 1.08
N ARG A 63 4.39 -14.63 2.20
CA ARG A 63 3.78 -14.60 3.53
C ARG A 63 3.00 -13.30 3.76
N LEU A 64 3.57 -12.16 3.36
CA LEU A 64 2.91 -10.86 3.45
C LEU A 64 1.64 -10.82 2.61
N ASP A 65 1.74 -11.23 1.35
CA ASP A 65 0.60 -11.34 0.42
C ASP A 65 -0.49 -12.25 0.97
N ALA A 66 -0.14 -13.45 1.42
CA ALA A 66 -1.09 -14.38 2.05
C ALA A 66 -1.73 -13.80 3.32
N HIS A 67 -0.98 -13.04 4.12
CA HIS A 67 -1.51 -12.38 5.31
C HIS A 67 -2.56 -11.33 4.94
N ILE A 68 -2.27 -10.47 3.97
CA ILE A 68 -3.20 -9.48 3.43
C ILE A 68 -4.47 -10.18 2.90
N LEU A 69 -4.30 -11.19 2.04
CA LEU A 69 -5.41 -11.94 1.44
C LEU A 69 -6.26 -12.69 2.47
N SER A 70 -5.72 -13.03 3.64
CA SER A 70 -6.47 -13.70 4.72
C SER A 70 -7.67 -12.89 5.24
N LYS A 71 -7.70 -11.57 4.97
CA LYS A 71 -8.79 -10.66 5.35
C LYS A 71 -9.57 -10.12 4.16
N SER A 72 -9.34 -10.67 2.96
CA SER A 72 -10.10 -10.27 1.79
C SER A 72 -11.61 -10.47 1.99
N GLY A 73 -12.39 -9.50 1.54
CA GLY A 73 -13.85 -9.49 1.67
C GLY A 73 -14.38 -9.09 3.05
N VAL A 74 -13.50 -8.76 4.00
CA VAL A 74 -13.87 -8.34 5.36
C VAL A 74 -13.58 -6.84 5.53
N SER A 75 -14.58 -6.00 5.28
CA SER A 75 -14.43 -4.54 5.17
C SER A 75 -13.84 -3.87 6.40
N GLU A 76 -14.03 -4.45 7.59
CA GLU A 76 -13.57 -3.89 8.86
C GLU A 76 -12.04 -3.77 8.96
N TYR A 77 -11.29 -4.52 8.16
CA TYR A 77 -9.81 -4.44 8.12
C TYR A 77 -9.28 -3.38 7.16
N TRP A 78 -10.13 -2.81 6.31
CA TRP A 78 -9.76 -1.90 5.23
C TRP A 78 -10.28 -0.48 5.50
N THR A 79 -10.17 -0.04 6.75
CA THR A 79 -10.59 1.28 7.23
C THR A 79 -9.43 2.01 7.88
N ASP A 80 -9.52 3.34 7.98
CA ASP A 80 -8.50 4.14 8.67
C ASP A 80 -8.42 3.81 10.17
N GLU A 81 -9.56 3.49 10.80
CA GLU A 81 -9.60 3.04 12.19
C GLU A 81 -8.79 1.73 12.38
N ALA A 82 -8.94 0.79 11.46
CA ALA A 82 -8.19 -0.47 11.48
C ALA A 82 -6.70 -0.25 11.21
N LEU A 83 -6.37 0.70 10.32
CA LEU A 83 -4.99 1.11 10.06
C LEU A 83 -4.31 1.54 11.37
N ASP A 84 -5.00 2.30 12.22
CA ASP A 84 -4.45 2.79 13.49
C ASP A 84 -4.29 1.72 14.56
N GLN A 85 -5.32 0.89 14.74
CA GLN A 85 -5.45 0.12 15.99
C GLN A 85 -5.32 -1.39 15.81
N SER A 86 -5.45 -1.90 14.58
CA SER A 86 -5.57 -3.35 14.41
C SER A 86 -4.22 -4.06 14.53
N ALA A 87 -4.24 -5.21 15.21
CA ALA A 87 -3.10 -6.13 15.23
C ALA A 87 -2.75 -6.64 13.82
N PHE A 88 -3.74 -6.69 12.92
CA PHE A 88 -3.55 -7.05 11.51
C PHE A 88 -2.62 -6.08 10.79
N TRP A 89 -2.90 -4.78 10.85
CA TRP A 89 -2.04 -3.76 10.23
C TRP A 89 -0.67 -3.67 10.89
N ASN A 90 -0.57 -3.90 12.20
CA ASN A 90 0.72 -4.01 12.88
C ASN A 90 1.55 -5.18 12.38
N GLU A 91 0.92 -6.33 12.08
CA GLU A 91 1.63 -7.48 11.53
C GLU A 91 2.07 -7.23 10.08
N ILE A 92 1.25 -6.56 9.25
CA ILE A 92 1.65 -6.08 7.91
C ILE A 92 2.92 -5.22 7.99
N ARG A 93 2.93 -4.21 8.86
CA ARG A 93 4.08 -3.32 9.07
C ARG A 93 5.34 -4.09 9.44
N GLN A 94 5.22 -5.03 10.37
CA GLN A 94 6.35 -5.84 10.81
C GLN A 94 6.88 -6.76 9.71
N GLN A 95 6.00 -7.41 8.94
CA GLN A 95 6.42 -8.27 7.83
C GLN A 95 7.11 -7.47 6.73
N ALA A 96 6.57 -6.31 6.34
CA ALA A 96 7.20 -5.42 5.37
C ALA A 96 8.57 -4.91 5.85
N SER A 97 8.68 -4.49 7.12
CA SER A 97 9.94 -4.07 7.74
C SER A 97 10.99 -5.20 7.75
N ARG A 98 10.57 -6.43 8.04
CA ARG A 98 11.46 -7.62 8.00
C ARG A 98 11.95 -7.90 6.57
N ALA A 99 11.08 -7.81 5.57
CA ALA A 99 11.45 -8.02 4.17
C ALA A 99 12.50 -6.99 3.67
N LEU A 100 12.35 -5.72 4.06
CA LEU A 100 13.34 -4.67 3.77
C LEU A 100 14.67 -4.93 4.47
N LYS A 101 14.64 -5.22 5.78
CA LYS A 101 15.86 -5.47 6.57
C LYS A 101 16.64 -6.69 6.09
N ALA A 102 15.95 -7.77 5.70
CA ALA A 102 16.58 -8.97 5.15
C ALA A 102 17.40 -8.70 3.87
N ARG A 103 17.06 -7.63 3.15
CA ARG A 103 17.71 -7.20 1.92
C ARG A 103 18.62 -5.97 2.10
N ASN A 104 18.87 -5.54 3.36
CA ASN A 104 19.61 -4.32 3.68
C ASN A 104 19.05 -3.05 3.00
N LEU A 105 17.73 -3.00 2.77
CA LEU A 105 17.04 -1.86 2.20
C LEU A 105 16.58 -0.87 3.27
N THR A 106 16.46 0.40 2.90
CA THR A 106 15.98 1.44 3.80
C THR A 106 14.53 1.21 4.24
N THR A 107 14.21 1.59 5.47
CA THR A 107 12.86 1.56 6.05
C THR A 107 12.25 2.94 6.20
N PHE A 108 12.92 3.99 5.70
CA PHE A 108 12.34 5.34 5.70
C PHE A 108 11.12 5.40 4.80
N ALA A 109 10.13 6.19 5.20
CA ALA A 109 8.96 6.50 4.39
C ALA A 109 9.38 6.86 2.96
N PRO A 110 8.71 6.33 1.93
CA PRO A 110 8.95 6.77 0.58
C PRO A 110 8.42 8.20 0.37
N HIS A 111 8.77 8.80 -0.77
CA HIS A 111 8.04 9.98 -1.20
C HIS A 111 6.59 9.59 -1.57
N PRO A 112 5.61 10.49 -1.38
CA PRO A 112 4.24 10.26 -1.83
C PRO A 112 4.18 9.77 -3.27
N SER A 113 3.19 8.92 -3.56
CA SER A 113 3.01 8.36 -4.90
C SER A 113 2.79 9.49 -5.91
N SER A 114 3.38 9.38 -7.10
CA SER A 114 3.15 10.32 -8.21
C SER A 114 1.80 10.10 -8.90
N ALA A 115 0.96 9.20 -8.38
CA ALA A 115 -0.38 8.95 -8.90
C ALA A 115 -1.22 10.23 -8.88
N THR A 116 -2.04 10.39 -9.92
CA THR A 116 -3.02 11.47 -10.00
C THR A 116 -4.35 10.96 -9.48
N TYR A 117 -4.85 11.59 -8.43
CA TYR A 117 -6.15 11.29 -7.85
C TYR A 117 -7.18 12.34 -8.31
N ILE A 118 -8.37 11.90 -8.67
CA ILE A 118 -9.45 12.77 -9.14
C ILE A 118 -10.67 12.53 -8.23
N SER A 119 -11.05 13.57 -7.48
CA SER A 119 -12.33 13.68 -6.77
C SER A 119 -13.24 14.68 -7.52
N GLU A 120 -14.52 14.79 -7.18
CA GLU A 120 -15.56 15.59 -7.86
C GLU A 120 -15.18 17.07 -8.14
N GLY A 121 -14.33 17.31 -9.13
CA GLY A 121 -13.79 18.63 -9.50
C GLY A 121 -12.39 18.93 -8.97
N GLU A 122 -11.80 18.06 -8.14
CA GLU A 122 -10.47 18.26 -7.54
C GLU A 122 -9.46 17.24 -8.09
N VAL A 123 -8.38 17.76 -8.67
CA VAL A 123 -7.25 16.94 -9.13
C VAL A 123 -6.13 17.07 -8.10
N TRP A 124 -5.87 15.99 -7.36
CA TRP A 124 -4.68 15.90 -6.54
C TRP A 124 -3.54 15.31 -7.36
N THR A 125 -2.47 16.08 -7.48
CA THR A 125 -1.17 15.63 -7.98
C THR A 125 -0.15 15.89 -6.88
N SER A 126 0.61 14.87 -6.49
CA SER A 126 1.72 15.05 -5.55
C SER A 126 2.64 16.21 -6.00
N GLY A 127 2.78 17.26 -5.20
CA GLY A 127 3.73 18.36 -5.45
C GLY A 127 3.18 19.68 -5.99
N ARG A 128 1.90 20.02 -5.75
CA ARG A 128 1.39 21.39 -6.00
C ARG A 128 0.71 21.94 -4.75
N ASP A 129 1.02 23.20 -4.43
CA ASP A 129 0.61 23.89 -3.21
C ASP A 129 -0.91 23.80 -2.95
N SER A 130 -1.21 23.57 -1.68
CA SER A 130 -2.50 23.31 -1.06
C SER A 130 -3.53 24.44 -1.19
N GLU A 131 -4.75 24.10 -1.61
CA GLU A 131 -5.98 24.78 -1.18
C GLU A 131 -7.02 23.71 -0.80
N THR A 132 -7.52 23.76 0.44
CA THR A 132 -8.54 22.87 1.00
C THR A 132 -9.95 23.46 0.83
N PRO A 133 -11.00 22.64 0.62
CA PRO A 133 -12.19 22.83 1.45
C PRO A 133 -13.06 21.59 1.81
N SER A 134 -13.66 21.71 3.00
CA SER A 134 -14.97 21.22 3.51
C SER A 134 -15.23 19.72 3.75
N GLU A 135 -15.41 19.41 5.03
CA GLU A 135 -16.04 18.21 5.59
C GLU A 135 -17.52 18.06 5.16
N ASP A 136 -18.02 16.83 5.21
CA ASP A 136 -19.38 16.34 4.94
C ASP A 136 -19.75 16.07 3.47
N THR A 137 -19.41 14.88 2.94
CA THR A 137 -20.26 14.01 2.08
C THR A 137 -19.59 12.64 1.90
N PRO A 138 -20.31 11.49 1.90
CA PRO A 138 -19.71 10.17 1.72
C PRO A 138 -19.21 9.99 0.28
N ILE A 139 -17.90 9.79 0.11
CA ILE A 139 -17.25 9.66 -1.20
C ILE A 139 -17.27 8.20 -1.65
N SER A 140 -17.78 7.93 -2.86
CA SER A 140 -17.64 6.64 -3.55
C SER A 140 -16.35 6.61 -4.36
N VAL A 141 -15.34 5.84 -3.90
CA VAL A 141 -14.18 5.48 -4.73
C VAL A 141 -14.48 4.14 -5.40
N PHE A 142 -14.94 4.18 -6.66
CA PHE A 142 -15.19 2.98 -7.45
C PHE A 142 -14.03 2.76 -8.43
N LYS A 143 -12.99 2.02 -8.01
CA LYS A 143 -12.04 1.36 -8.92
C LYS A 143 -11.58 0.00 -8.36
N ARG A 144 -12.26 -1.03 -8.87
CA ARG A 144 -11.68 -2.32 -9.31
C ARG A 144 -11.14 -3.35 -8.29
N LEU A 145 -11.75 -3.52 -7.12
CA LEU A 145 -11.62 -4.79 -6.35
C LEU A 145 -12.61 -5.90 -6.76
N LEU A 146 -13.55 -5.63 -7.67
CA LEU A 146 -14.65 -6.56 -7.97
C LEU A 146 -14.33 -7.70 -8.98
N ASN A 147 -13.14 -7.76 -9.59
CA ASN A 147 -12.84 -8.75 -10.63
C ASN A 147 -11.90 -9.91 -10.22
N ARG A 148 -11.50 -10.01 -8.96
CA ARG A 148 -10.77 -11.19 -8.42
C ARG A 148 -11.54 -11.94 -7.32
N PHE A 149 -12.73 -11.46 -6.93
CA PHE A 149 -13.60 -12.08 -5.92
C PHE A 149 -14.93 -12.59 -6.48
N ARG A 150 -14.88 -13.21 -7.67
CA ARG A 150 -15.96 -14.08 -8.17
C ARG A 150 -15.43 -15.47 -8.50
#